data_AF-A0AAE3H648-F1
#
_entry.id   AF-A0AAE3H648-F1
#
_cell.length_a   1.000
_cell.length_b   1.000
_cell.length_c   1.000
_cell.angle_alpha   90.00
_cell.angle_beta   90.00
_cell.angle_gamma   90.00
#
_symmetry.space_group_name_H-M   'P 1'
#
loop_
_entity.id
_entity.type
_entity.pdbx_description
1 polymer ?
#
loop_
_entity_poly.entity_id
_entity_poly.type
_entity_poly.pdbx_seq_one_letter_code
_entity_poly.pdbx_strand_id
1 'polypeptide(L)' 'MLKIATKLIESGMDFNYENYNSEGEKIICFPLCIVIVEKNGTVYLSHLDTNEQFKSIEAVLPILDRLIIEETTGN' A
#
# COMPACT_ATOMS: atom_id res chain seq x y z
N MET A 1 -0.96 4.83 -8.16
CA MET A 1 -0.89 4.88 -6.67
C MET A 1 -1.84 5.82 -5.91
N LEU A 2 -2.45 6.84 -6.52
CA LEU A 2 -3.23 7.88 -5.82
C LEU A 2 -4.26 7.36 -4.79
N LYS A 3 -5.07 6.34 -5.15
CA LYS A 3 -6.11 5.79 -4.27
C LYS A 3 -5.57 5.25 -2.94
N ILE A 4 -4.40 4.62 -2.97
CA ILE A 4 -3.74 4.09 -1.77
C ILE A 4 -3.28 5.24 -0.88
N ALA A 5 -2.60 6.25 -1.46
CA ALA A 5 -2.14 7.42 -0.72
C ALA A 5 -3.31 8.17 -0.06
N THR A 6 -4.40 8.43 -0.81
CA THR A 6 -5.61 9.06 -0.27
C THR A 6 -6.14 8.31 0.94
N LYS A 7 -6.21 6.98 0.85
CA LYS A 7 -6.74 6.15 1.93
C LYS A 7 -5.87 6.15 3.18
N LEU A 8 -4.55 6.15 3.02
CA LEU A 8 -3.61 6.28 4.13
C LEU A 8 -3.77 7.66 4.81
N ILE A 9 -3.89 8.74 4.03
CA ILE A 9 -4.13 10.10 4.55
C ILE A 9 -5.45 10.15 5.33
N GLU A 10 -6.55 9.63 4.75
CA GLU A 10 -7.88 9.61 5.40
C GLU A 10 -7.88 8.81 6.71
N SER A 11 -7.00 7.82 6.81
CA SER A 11 -6.85 6.97 8.00
C SER A 11 -5.84 7.50 9.01
N GLY A 12 -5.24 8.68 8.75
CA GLY A 12 -4.21 9.27 9.61
C GLY A 12 -2.90 8.49 9.64
N MET A 13 -2.62 7.69 8.60
CA MET A 13 -1.42 6.85 8.52
C MET A 13 -0.26 7.62 7.91
N ASP A 14 0.89 7.58 8.57
CA ASP A 14 2.14 8.10 8.01
C ASP A 14 2.72 7.13 6.96
N PHE A 15 3.17 7.70 5.85
CA PHE A 15 3.81 6.94 4.77
C PHE A 15 4.80 7.79 3.98
N ASN A 16 5.77 7.11 3.37
CA ASN A 16 6.63 7.69 2.35
C ASN A 16 6.11 7.33 0.95
N TYR A 17 6.23 8.27 0.04
CA TYR A 17 5.92 8.08 -1.38
C TYR A 17 7.14 8.39 -2.24
N GLU A 18 7.45 7.49 -3.17
CA GLU A 18 8.57 7.60 -4.11
C GLU A 18 8.03 7.41 -5.53
N ASN A 19 8.31 8.37 -6.42
CA ASN A 19 7.97 8.30 -7.83
C ASN A 19 9.25 8.13 -8.66
N TYR A 20 9.33 7.04 -9.43
CA TYR A 20 10.48 6.71 -10.27
C TYR A 20 10.18 6.92 -11.76
N ASN A 21 9.27 7.84 -12.09
CA ASN A 21 8.81 8.13 -13.44
C ASN A 21 8.32 6.86 -14.17
N SER A 22 8.96 6.48 -15.27
CA SER A 22 8.63 5.29 -16.06
C SER A 22 8.93 3.97 -15.34
N GLU A 23 9.74 3.97 -14.28
CA GLU A 23 10.11 2.75 -13.55
C GLU A 23 9.06 2.32 -12.51
N GLY A 24 8.10 3.18 -12.20
CA GLY A 24 6.99 2.90 -11.29
C GLY A 24 6.87 3.86 -10.11
N GLU A 25 5.98 3.50 -9.20
CA GLU A 25 5.67 4.25 -7.99
C GLU A 25 5.77 3.32 -6.77
N LYS A 26 6.13 3.87 -5.61
CA LYS A 26 6.26 3.10 -4.37
C LYS A 26 5.69 3.87 -3.18
N ILE A 27 4.96 3.16 -2.33
CA ILE A 27 4.51 3.63 -1.02
C ILE A 27 5.08 2.72 0.05
N ILE A 28 5.56 3.32 1.14
CA ILE A 28 6.01 2.63 2.35
C ILE A 28 5.20 3.17 3.51
N CYS A 29 4.35 2.36 4.11
CA CYS A 29 3.57 2.76 5.29
C CYS A 29 4.12 2.02 6.51
N PHE A 30 4.86 2.75 7.36
CA PHE A 30 5.55 2.19 8.51
C PHE A 30 4.61 1.64 9.59
N PRO A 31 3.50 2.34 9.96
CA PRO A 31 2.55 1.81 10.95
C PRO A 31 2.03 0.41 10.56
N LEU A 32 1.74 0.20 9.28
CA LEU A 32 1.20 -1.06 8.77
C LEU A 32 2.29 -2.08 8.39
N CYS A 33 3.58 -1.76 8.52
CA CYS A 33 4.67 -2.59 8.02
C CYS A 33 4.51 -3.03 6.54
N ILE A 34 3.95 -2.16 5.68
CA ILE A 34 3.71 -2.48 4.26
C ILE A 34 4.59 -1.68 3.29
N VAL A 35 4.89 -2.33 2.17
CA VAL A 35 5.45 -1.68 0.97
C VAL A 35 4.57 -2.03 -0.22
N ILE A 36 4.10 -1.01 -0.95
CA ILE A 36 3.31 -1.17 -2.18
C ILE A 36 4.12 -0.58 -3.34
N VAL A 37 4.37 -1.39 -4.37
CA VAL A 37 5.08 -0.96 -5.59
C VAL A 37 4.17 -1.17 -6.79
N GLU A 38 3.95 -0.13 -7.59
CA GLU A 38 3.28 -0.22 -8.89
C GLU A 38 4.34 -0.09 -10.00
N LYS A 39 4.53 -1.14 -10.81
CA LYS A 39 5.46 -1.16 -11.94
C LYS A 39 4.85 -1.85 -13.13
N ASN A 40 4.87 -1.20 -14.30
CA ASN A 40 4.35 -1.75 -15.56
C ASN A 40 2.91 -2.31 -15.46
N GLY A 41 2.03 -1.61 -14.73
CA GLY A 41 0.64 -2.03 -14.52
C GLY A 41 0.45 -3.21 -13.56
N THR A 42 1.53 -3.71 -12.96
CA THR A 42 1.49 -4.73 -11.90
C THR A 42 1.71 -4.07 -10.55
N VAL A 43 0.97 -4.50 -9.54
CA VAL A 43 1.12 -4.03 -8.16
C VAL A 43 1.68 -5.14 -7.29
N TYR A 44 2.68 -4.81 -6.49
CA TYR A 44 3.32 -5.71 -5.53
C TYR A 44 3.06 -5.17 -4.13
N LEU A 45 2.56 -6.02 -3.24
CA LEU A 45 2.37 -5.71 -1.82
C LEU A 45 3.30 -6.61 -1.01
N SER A 46 4.14 -6.01 -0.18
CA SER A 46 4.93 -6.70 0.83
C SER A 46 4.38 -6.37 2.22
N HIS A 47 4.12 -7.37 3.05
CA HIS A 47 3.62 -7.21 4.43
C HIS A 47 4.12 -8.37 5.31
N LEU A 48 4.88 -8.08 6.38
CA LEU A 48 5.33 -9.07 7.38
C LEU A 48 5.79 -10.41 6.76
N ASP A 49 6.77 -10.35 5.87
CA ASP A 49 7.36 -11.48 5.12
C ASP A 49 6.49 -12.09 4.01
N THR A 50 5.24 -11.65 3.82
CA THR A 50 4.45 -12.02 2.64
C THR A 50 4.70 -11.05 1.50
N ASN A 51 4.75 -11.60 0.28
CA ASN A 51 4.83 -10.83 -0.95
C ASN A 51 3.74 -11.32 -1.89
N GLU A 52 2.83 -10.43 -2.27
CA GLU A 52 1.70 -10.73 -3.13
C GLU A 52 1.72 -9.83 -4.36
N GLN A 53 1.31 -10.40 -5.50
CA GLN A 53 1.27 -9.70 -6.79
C GLN A 53 -0.20 -9.58 -7.25
N PHE A 54 -0.55 -8.38 -7.70
CA PHE A 54 -1.90 -8.01 -8.12
C PHE A 54 -1.88 -7.40 -9.52
N LYS A 55 -2.98 -7.58 -10.25
CA LYS A 55 -3.16 -7.01 -11.60
C LYS A 55 -3.52 -5.53 -11.60
N SER A 56 -3.94 -4.97 -10.45
CA SER A 56 -4.28 -3.57 -10.33
C SER A 56 -4.34 -3.13 -8.86
N ILE A 57 -4.41 -1.81 -8.65
CA ILE A 57 -4.57 -1.21 -7.31
C ILE A 57 -5.90 -1.60 -6.66
N GLU A 58 -6.96 -1.76 -7.44
CA GLU A 58 -8.30 -2.09 -6.93
C GLU A 58 -8.30 -3.41 -6.16
N ALA A 59 -7.46 -4.37 -6.55
CA ALA A 59 -7.33 -5.65 -5.85
C ALA A 59 -6.54 -5.52 -4.53
N VAL A 60 -5.75 -4.46 -4.35
CA VAL A 60 -4.98 -4.20 -3.13
C VAL A 60 -5.82 -3.47 -2.07
N LEU A 61 -6.78 -2.63 -2.49
CA LEU A 61 -7.56 -1.80 -1.57
C LEU A 61 -8.27 -2.59 -0.45
N PRO A 62 -8.94 -3.74 -0.68
CA PRO A 62 -9.57 -4.48 0.41
C PRO A 62 -8.58 -5.04 1.43
N ILE A 63 -7.36 -5.37 0.99
CA ILE A 63 -6.30 -5.85 1.88
C ILE A 63 -5.80 -4.69 2.74
N LEU A 64 -5.55 -3.54 2.12
CA LEU A 64 -5.16 -2.32 2.82
C LEU A 64 -6.21 -1.91 3.87
N ASP A 65 -7.50 -2.00 3.52
CA ASP A 65 -8.60 -1.70 4.45
C ASP A 65 -8.57 -2.58 5.69
N ARG A 66 -8.37 -3.89 5.50
CA ARG A 66 -8.25 -4.82 6.60
C ARG A 66 -7.06 -4.47 7.51
N LEU A 67 -5.90 -4.20 6.93
CA LEU A 67 -4.69 -3.85 7.70
C LEU A 67 -4.86 -2.55 8.49
N ILE A 68 -5.48 -1.52 7.90
CA ILE A 68 -5.78 -0.27 8.60
C ILE A 68 -6.72 -0.51 9.78
N ILE A 69 -7.75 -1.34 9.61
CA ILE A 69 -8.68 -1.68 10.69
C ILE A 69 -7.94 -2.42 11.81
N GLU A 70 -7.13 -3.42 11.48
CA GLU A 70 -6.35 -4.19 12.45
C GLU A 70 -5.44 -3.27 13.29
N GLU A 71 -4.68 -2.38 12.65
CA GLU A 71 -3.78 -1.43 13.33
C GLU A 71 -4.53 -0.41 14.20
N THR A 72 -5.67 0.11 13.73
CA THR A 72 -6.42 1.15 14.46
C THR A 72 -7.31 0.61 15.57
N THR A 73 -7.72 -0.66 15.50
CA THR A 73 -8.62 -1.27 16.49
C THR A 73 -7.91 -2.17 17.50
N GLY A 74 -6.63 -2.50 17.29
CA GLY A 74 -5.74 -3.11 18.29
C GLY A 74 -6.02 -4.60 18.58
N ASN A 75 -6.38 -5.38 17.56
CA ASN A 75 -6.51 -6.84 17.68
C ASN A 75 -5.21 -7.58 17.31
#